data_AF-A0A841LQE4-F1
#
_entry.id   AF-A0A841LQE4-F1
#
_cell.length_a   1.000
_cell.length_b   1.000
_cell.length_c   1.000
_cell.angle_alpha   90.00
_cell.angle_beta   90.00
_cell.angle_gamma   90.00
#
_symmetry.space_group_name_H-M   'P 1'
#
loop_
_entity.id
_entity.type
_entity.pdbx_description
1 polymer ?
#
loop_
_entity_poly.entity_id
_entity_poly.type
_entity_poly.pdbx_seq_one_letter_code
_entity_poly.pdbx_strand_id
1 'polypeptide(L)' 'MDSFSQSNHFLVNLPIAELPLSENFKLRSKLMGFFTLQDIIGTQQKELHERDDYSEHWYFEFVDFLRRKDLLNLLG' A
#
# COMPACT_ATOMS: atom_id res chain seq x y z
N MET A 1 2.92 -8.96 -25.09
CA MET A 1 2.71 -7.54 -25.43
C MET A 1 2.39 -6.89 -24.10
N ASP A 2 3.40 -6.70 -23.26
CA ASP A 2 3.22 -6.63 -21.80
C ASP A 2 3.91 -5.38 -21.24
N SER A 3 3.64 -4.23 -21.86
CA SER A 3 4.20 -2.94 -21.43
C SER A 3 3.49 -2.35 -20.20
N PHE A 4 2.36 -2.91 -19.77
CA PHE A 4 1.58 -2.39 -18.63
C PHE A 4 2.13 -2.83 -17.26
N SER A 5 2.73 -4.03 -17.16
CA SER A 5 3.21 -4.54 -15.88
C SER A 5 4.45 -3.81 -15.36
N GLN A 6 5.37 -3.38 -16.23
CA GLN A 6 6.54 -2.60 -15.81
C GLN A 6 6.20 -1.18 -15.34
N SER A 7 5.13 -0.58 -15.88
CA SER A 7 4.75 0.79 -15.53
C SER A 7 4.17 0.92 -14.14
N ASN A 8 3.51 -0.07 -13.56
CA ASN A 8 2.87 0.13 -12.25
C ASN A 8 3.83 -0.09 -11.07
N HIS A 9 5.01 -0.68 -11.29
CA HIS A 9 6.02 -0.89 -10.25
C HIS A 9 6.62 0.42 -9.70
N PHE A 10 6.60 1.54 -10.44
CA PHE A 10 7.07 2.80 -9.84
C PHE A 10 6.11 3.31 -8.75
N LEU A 11 4.82 2.96 -8.84
CA LEU A 11 3.80 3.43 -7.89
C LEU A 11 4.08 2.93 -6.46
N VAL A 12 4.71 1.76 -6.32
CA VAL A 12 5.00 1.23 -4.98
C VAL A 12 6.14 1.96 -4.28
N ASN A 13 7.02 2.61 -5.05
CA ASN A 13 8.14 3.39 -4.55
C ASN A 13 7.78 4.87 -4.36
N LEU A 14 6.59 5.28 -4.81
CA LEU A 14 6.12 6.65 -4.59
C LEU A 14 5.78 6.86 -3.11
N PRO A 15 5.98 8.09 -2.60
CA PRO A 15 5.46 8.47 -1.30
C PRO A 15 3.94 8.28 -1.24
N ILE A 16 3.43 7.67 -0.17
CA ILE A 16 2.00 7.49 0.09
C ILE A 16 1.25 8.83 0.06
N ALA A 17 1.92 9.91 0.44
CA ALA A 17 1.38 11.28 0.39
C ALA A 17 0.99 11.73 -1.03
N GLU A 18 1.68 11.24 -2.06
CA GLU A 18 1.45 11.57 -3.47
C GLU A 18 0.42 10.65 -4.15
N LEU A 19 0.03 9.57 -3.47
CA LEU A 19 -0.94 8.63 -4.01
C LEU A 19 -2.37 9.18 -3.89
N PRO A 20 -3.26 8.82 -4.84
CA PRO A 20 -4.68 9.19 -4.81
C PRO A 20 -5.45 8.30 -3.82
N LEU A 21 -4.97 8.23 -2.57
CA LEU A 21 -5.56 7.53 -1.43
C LEU A 21 -6.17 8.54 -0.46
N SER A 22 -6.99 8.05 0.46
CA SER A 22 -7.67 8.86 1.45
C SER A 22 -6.67 9.51 2.42
N GLU A 23 -7.03 10.67 2.96
CA GLU A 23 -6.22 11.32 4.00
C GLU A 23 -6.14 10.46 5.27
N ASN A 24 -7.16 9.66 5.56
CA ASN A 24 -7.13 8.71 6.66
C ASN A 24 -6.06 7.63 6.43
N PHE A 25 -6.00 7.09 5.20
CA PHE A 25 -4.98 6.13 4.80
C PHE A 25 -3.58 6.71 4.99
N LYS A 26 -3.33 7.90 4.43
CA LYS A 26 -2.04 8.58 4.51
C LYS A 26 -1.62 8.84 5.95
N LEU A 27 -2.55 9.31 6.79
CA LEU A 27 -2.28 9.57 8.20
C LEU A 27 -1.91 8.29 8.96
N ARG A 28 -2.69 7.23 8.82
CA ARG A 28 -2.43 5.93 9.50
C ARG A 28 -1.13 5.30 9.02
N SER A 29 -0.88 5.30 7.72
CA SER A 29 0.39 4.82 7.16
C SER A 29 1.57 5.54 7.82
N LYS A 30 1.49 6.87 7.93
CA LYS A 30 2.53 7.68 8.60
C LYS A 30 2.68 7.34 10.08
N LEU A 31 1.58 7.15 10.82
CA LEU A 31 1.63 6.79 12.25
C LEU A 31 2.25 5.41 12.47
N MET A 32 2.00 4.46 11.55
CA MET A 32 2.62 3.13 11.56
C MET A 32 4.07 3.13 11.05
N GLY A 33 4.59 4.26 10.55
CA GLY A 33 5.95 4.39 10.02
C GLY A 33 6.13 3.97 8.57
N PHE A 34 5.05 3.83 7.80
CA PHE A 34 5.07 3.54 6.37
C PHE A 34 5.02 4.81 5.53
N PHE A 35 5.95 4.95 4.60
CA PHE A 35 6.07 6.12 3.74
C PHE A 35 5.82 5.79 2.27
N THR A 36 5.99 4.53 1.87
CA THR A 36 5.75 4.01 0.51
C THR A 36 4.90 2.74 0.56
N LEU A 37 4.28 2.35 -0.56
CA LEU A 37 3.56 1.06 -0.59
C LEU A 37 4.55 -0.11 -0.48
N GLN A 38 5.79 0.06 -0.95
CA GLN A 38 6.84 -0.94 -0.80
C GLN A 38 7.10 -1.26 0.68
N ASP A 39 7.07 -0.27 1.58
CA ASP A 39 7.24 -0.50 3.02
C ASP A 39 6.13 -1.43 3.56
N ILE A 40 4.90 -1.22 3.10
CA ILE A 40 3.74 -2.03 3.50
C ILE A 40 3.83 -3.44 2.93
N ILE A 41 4.11 -3.56 1.62
CA ILE A 41 4.24 -4.85 0.92
C ILE A 41 5.38 -5.68 1.51
N GLY A 42 6.48 -5.03 1.89
CA GLY A 42 7.63 -5.68 2.52
C GLY A 42 7.39 -6.09 3.99
N THR A 43 6.30 -5.64 4.61
CA THR A 43 5.96 -5.99 5.99
C THR A 43 5.12 -7.26 6.01
N GLN A 44 5.41 -8.18 6.95
CA GLN A 44 4.62 -9.39 7.10
C GLN A 44 3.18 -9.06 7.52
N GLN A 45 2.18 -9.72 6.93
CA GLN A 45 0.77 -9.45 7.26
C GLN A 45 0.48 -9.55 8.76
N LYS A 46 1.08 -10.53 9.45
CA LYS A 46 0.95 -10.67 10.91
C LYS A 46 1.43 -9.43 11.67
N GLU A 47 2.56 -8.87 11.26
CA GLU A 47 3.12 -7.65 11.86
C GLU A 47 2.27 -6.41 11.57
N LEU A 48 1.54 -6.38 10.45
CA LEU A 48 0.61 -5.29 10.14
C LEU A 48 -0.58 -5.28 11.10
N HIS A 49 -1.16 -6.44 11.40
CA HIS A 49 -2.29 -6.56 12.31
C HIS A 49 -1.94 -6.23 13.77
N GLU A 50 -0.66 -6.31 14.13
CA GLU A 50 -0.15 -6.01 15.48
C GLU A 50 0.17 -4.51 15.67
N ARG A 51 0.05 -3.66 14.64
CA ARG A 51 0.31 -2.21 14.77
C ARG A 51 -0.85 -1.50 15.46
N ASP A 52 -0.54 -0.64 16.42
CA ASP A 52 -1.52 0.12 17.20
C ASP A 52 -2.49 0.95 16.33
N ASP A 53 -2.01 1.49 15.21
CA ASP A 53 -2.81 2.32 14.29
C ASP A 53 -3.43 1.54 13.11
N TYR A 54 -3.30 0.20 13.12
CA TYR A 54 -3.89 -0.66 12.11
C TYR A 54 -5.41 -0.51 12.08
N SER A 55 -5.98 -0.61 10.87
CA SER A 55 -7.42 -0.64 10.66
C SER A 55 -7.74 -1.53 9.48
N GLU A 56 -8.81 -2.33 9.58
CA GLU A 56 -9.32 -3.11 8.46
C GLU A 56 -9.68 -2.21 7.26
N HIS A 57 -10.26 -1.03 7.52
CA HIS A 57 -10.59 -0.07 6.47
C HIS A 57 -9.35 0.41 5.71
N TRP A 58 -8.27 0.70 6.44
CA TRP A 58 -6.97 1.05 5.88
C TRP A 58 -6.43 -0.07 4.99
N TYR A 59 -6.49 -1.31 5.47
CA TYR A 59 -6.02 -2.48 4.72
C TYR A 59 -6.85 -2.74 3.47
N PHE A 60 -8.18 -2.64 3.56
CA PHE A 60 -9.06 -2.79 2.40
C PHE A 60 -8.82 -1.71 1.35
N GLU A 61 -8.59 -0.46 1.75
CA GLU A 61 -8.28 0.63 0.83
C GLU A 61 -6.96 0.36 0.09
N PHE A 62 -5.94 -0.13 0.81
CA PHE A 62 -4.67 -0.55 0.23
C PHE A 62 -4.84 -1.70 -0.78
N VAL A 63 -5.55 -2.76 -0.40
CA VAL A 63 -5.82 -3.92 -1.27
C VAL A 63 -6.61 -3.50 -2.51
N ASP A 64 -7.64 -2.64 -2.36
CA ASP A 64 -8.42 -2.13 -3.47
C ASP A 64 -7.59 -1.26 -4.41
N PHE A 65 -6.69 -0.44 -3.87
CA PHE A 65 -5.76 0.34 -4.69
C PHE A 65 -4.82 -0.56 -5.50
N LEU A 66 -4.20 -1.56 -4.86
CA LEU A 66 -3.34 -2.51 -5.55
C LEU A 66 -4.12 -3.30 -6.61
N ARG A 67 -5.37 -3.67 -6.34
CA ARG A 67 -6.26 -4.32 -7.30
C ARG A 67 -6.51 -3.47 -8.54
N ARG A 68 -6.87 -2.21 -8.35
CA ARG A 68 -7.13 -1.26 -9.45
C ARG A 68 -5.88 -0.97 -10.31
N LYS A 69 -4.69 -1.25 -9.78
CA LYS A 69 -3.40 -1.06 -10.47
C LYS A 69 -2.78 -2.37 -10.96
N ASP A 70 -3.48 -3.50 -10.85
CA ASP A 70 -2.96 -4.83 -11.18
C ASP A 70 -1.65 -5.18 -10.44
N LEU A 71 -1.51 -4.69 -9.20
CA LEU A 71 -0.35 -4.88 -8.32
C LEU A 71 -0.61 -5.86 -7.17
N LEU A 72 -1.78 -6.51 -7.14
CA LEU A 72 -2.13 -7.48 -6.09
C LEU A 72 -1.15 -8.65 -6.02
N ASN A 73 -0.52 -9.01 -7.15
CA ASN A 73 0.50 -10.04 -7.22
C ASN A 73 1.75 -9.75 -6.38
N LEU A 74 1.92 -8.52 -5.87
CA LEU A 74 3.00 -8.16 -4.97
C LEU A 74 2.72 -8.54 -3.51
N LEU A 75 1.45 -8.72 -3.13
CA LEU A 75 1.05 -9.31 -1.85
C LEU A 75 1.21 -10.82 -1.98
N GLY A 76 2.42 -11.31 -1.70
CA GLY A 76 2.78 -12.73 -1.75
C GLY A 76 1.88 -13.63 -0.92
#